data_AF-K9DCJ0-F1
#
_entry.id   AF-K9DCJ0-F1
#
_cell.length_a   1.000
_cell.length_b   1.000
_cell.length_c   1.000
_cell.angle_alpha   90.00
_cell.angle_beta   90.00
_cell.angle_gamma   90.00
#
_symmetry.space_group_name_H-M   'P 1'
#
loop_
_entity.id
_entity.type
_entity.pdbx_description
1 polymer ?
#
loop_
_entity_poly.entity_id
_entity_poly.type
_entity_poly.pdbx_seq_one_letter_code
_entity_poly.pdbx_strand_id
1 'polypeptide(L)'
;MYVPSRAVGFIKPGMSALVRYQAFPYQKFGQHPARVREVVTTSVRPEELPTSAAAMPGAVQAEPVYRIRLELDQQTVRAYGAQIPLRSGMLVDASVMLERRKLYEWVLEPLFSISGRL
;
A
#
# COMPACT_ATOMS: atom_id res chain seq x y z
N MET A 1 5.95 -2.48 3.28
CA MET A 1 4.62 -2.90 3.75
C MET A 1 4.06 -3.94 2.78
N TYR A 2 2.98 -4.62 3.15
CA TYR A 2 2.30 -5.60 2.30
C TYR A 2 0.93 -5.08 1.87
N VAL A 3 0.52 -5.45 0.65
CA VAL A 3 -0.78 -5.10 0.05
C VAL A 3 -1.40 -6.35 -0.58
N PRO A 4 -2.72 -6.57 -0.46
CA PRO A 4 -3.40 -7.69 -1.12
C PRO A 4 -3.27 -7.66 -2.65
N SER A 5 -3.25 -8.84 -3.28
CA SER A 5 -3.18 -9.00 -4.74
C SER A 5 -4.21 -8.16 -5.49
N ARG A 6 -5.48 -8.13 -5.05
CA ARG A 6 -6.54 -7.33 -5.68
C ARG A 6 -6.24 -5.83 -5.81
N ALA A 7 -5.43 -5.28 -4.91
CA ALA A 7 -5.10 -3.86 -4.87
C ALA A 7 -3.79 -3.54 -5.62
N VAL A 8 -2.88 -4.52 -5.78
CA VAL A 8 -1.57 -4.28 -6.40
C VAL A 8 -1.68 -3.83 -7.85
N GLY A 9 -2.68 -4.31 -8.61
CA GLY A 9 -2.89 -3.95 -10.01
C GLY A 9 -3.18 -2.46 -10.25
N PHE A 10 -3.57 -1.72 -9.20
CA PHE A 10 -3.87 -0.29 -9.27
C PHE A 10 -2.77 0.59 -8.66
N ILE A 11 -1.76 -0.01 -8.02
CA ILE A 11 -0.66 0.71 -7.38
C ILE A 11 0.52 0.78 -8.33
N LYS A 12 1.04 1.99 -8.53
CA LYS A 12 2.19 2.27 -9.39
C LYS A 12 3.25 3.08 -8.62
N PRO A 13 4.53 2.91 -8.95
CA PRO A 13 5.58 3.81 -8.47
C PRO A 13 5.23 5.28 -8.77
N GLY A 14 5.56 6.17 -7.84
CA GLY A 14 5.27 7.60 -7.91
C GLY A 14 3.94 8.02 -7.27
N MET A 15 3.03 7.09 -6.98
CA MET A 15 1.75 7.44 -6.35
C MET A 15 1.93 7.97 -4.92
N SER A 16 1.14 8.98 -4.58
CA SER A 16 1.12 9.56 -3.23
C SER A 16 0.48 8.61 -2.22
N ALA A 17 1.03 8.58 -1.01
CA ALA A 17 0.51 7.84 0.12
C ALA A 17 0.56 8.68 1.39
N LEU A 18 -0.32 8.38 2.33
CA LEU A 18 -0.35 8.97 3.66
C LEU A 18 -0.05 7.89 4.69
N VAL A 19 0.96 8.12 5.52
CA VAL A 19 1.43 7.19 6.55
C VAL A 19 1.04 7.69 7.94
N ARG A 20 0.53 6.79 8.76
CA ARG A 20 0.23 6.99 10.18
C ARG A 20 1.12 6.07 11.00
N TYR A 21 1.81 6.62 11.98
CA TYR A 21 2.64 5.83 12.90
C TYR A 21 1.81 5.43 14.12
N GLN A 22 1.74 4.14 14.45
CA GLN A 22 0.95 3.72 15.62
C GLN A 22 1.54 4.21 16.95
N ALA A 23 2.85 4.45 16.99
CA ALA A 23 3.54 5.07 18.12
C ALA A 23 3.19 6.56 18.32
N PHE A 24 2.60 7.23 17.31
CA PHE A 24 2.24 8.65 17.34
C PHE A 24 0.78 8.81 16.89
N PRO A 25 -0.19 8.85 17.82
CA PRO A 25 -1.61 8.97 17.50
C PRO A 25 -1.90 10.10 16.49
N TYR A 26 -2.41 9.71 15.32
CA TYR A 26 -2.61 10.62 14.18
C TYR A 26 -3.54 11.80 14.51
N GLN A 27 -4.42 11.66 15.50
CA GLN A 27 -5.27 12.75 15.97
C GLN A 27 -4.47 13.94 16.51
N LYS A 28 -3.24 13.70 16.98
CA LYS A 28 -2.35 14.74 17.52
C LYS A 28 -1.19 15.08 16.59
N PHE A 29 -0.69 14.10 15.84
CA PHE A 29 0.54 14.25 15.06
C PHE A 29 0.31 14.25 13.54
N GLY A 30 -0.94 14.06 13.11
CA GLY A 30 -1.33 14.10 11.71
C GLY A 30 -0.95 12.84 10.93
N GLN A 31 -0.97 12.97 9.61
CA GLN A 31 -0.51 11.95 8.67
C GLN A 31 0.71 12.48 7.93
N HIS A 32 1.63 11.59 7.59
CA HIS A 32 2.88 11.94 6.96
C HIS A 32 2.85 11.57 5.47
N PRO A 33 3.19 12.51 4.57
CA PRO A 33 3.23 12.22 3.15
C PRO A 33 4.38 11.27 2.83
N ALA A 34 4.10 10.39 1.88
CA ALA A 34 5.03 9.42 1.34
C ALA A 34 4.71 9.17 -0.13
N ARG A 35 5.63 8.52 -0.85
CA ARG A 35 5.41 8.06 -2.22
C ARG A 35 5.72 6.59 -2.37
N VAL A 36 5.00 5.93 -3.26
CA VAL A 36 5.32 4.55 -3.66
C VAL A 36 6.64 4.58 -4.43
N ARG A 37 7.70 4.05 -3.82
CA ARG A 37 9.01 3.94 -4.47
C ARG A 37 9.04 2.75 -5.43
N GLU A 38 8.51 1.62 -4.98
CA GLU A 38 8.40 0.43 -5.80
C GLU A 38 7.30 -0.53 -5.34
N VAL A 39 6.88 -1.35 -6.28
CA VAL A 39 6.01 -2.49 -6.09
C VAL A 39 6.81 -3.72 -6.48
N VAL A 40 7.10 -4.60 -5.52
CA VAL A 40 7.81 -5.85 -5.78
C VAL A 40 6.83 -6.79 -6.49
N THR A 41 7.22 -7.31 -7.65
CA THR A 41 6.37 -8.17 -8.51
C THR A 41 6.25 -9.61 -8.01
N THR A 42 7.07 -10.01 -7.05
CA THR A 42 7.01 -11.34 -6.44
C THR A 42 5.94 -11.36 -5.35
N SER A 43 4.92 -12.20 -5.54
CA SER A 43 3.91 -12.46 -4.52
C SER A 43 4.49 -13.29 -3.38
N VAL A 44 4.18 -12.92 -2.15
CA VAL A 44 4.50 -13.69 -0.95
C VAL A 44 3.23 -14.42 -0.52
N ARG A 45 3.34 -15.74 -0.28
CA ARG A 45 2.21 -16.52 0.22
C ARG A 45 1.99 -16.22 1.70
N PRO A 46 0.73 -16.25 2.19
CA PRO A 46 0.41 -16.03 3.60
C PRO A 46 1.25 -16.86 4.59
N GLU A 47 1.59 -18.10 4.21
CA GLU A 47 2.43 -19.03 4.98
C GLU A 47 3.90 -18.61 5.11
N GLU A 48 4.39 -17.74 4.21
CA GLU A 48 5.76 -17.21 4.20
C GLU A 48 5.85 -15.81 4.85
N LEU A 49 4.72 -15.26 5.32
CA LEU A 49 4.70 -13.95 5.95
C LEU A 49 5.34 -14.02 7.35
N PRO A 50 6.18 -13.04 7.73
CA PRO A 50 6.60 -12.91 9.11
C PRO A 50 5.37 -12.70 10.02
N THR A 51 5.43 -13.20 11.24
CA THR A 51 4.30 -13.21 12.19
C THR A 51 3.68 -11.82 12.42
N SER A 52 4.49 -10.76 12.32
CA SER A 52 4.05 -9.37 12.41
C SER A 52 3.20 -8.89 11.22
N ALA A 53 3.33 -9.53 10.06
CA ALA A 53 2.55 -9.24 8.87
C ALA A 53 1.32 -10.15 8.73
N ALA A 54 1.30 -11.31 9.39
CA ALA A 54 0.16 -12.24 9.40
C ALA A 54 -1.11 -11.64 10.06
N ALA A 55 -0.95 -10.65 10.94
CA ALA A 55 -2.04 -9.92 11.57
C ALA A 55 -2.68 -8.82 10.69
N MET A 56 -2.21 -8.63 9.44
CA MET A 56 -2.74 -7.60 8.55
C MET A 56 -4.14 -7.98 8.00
N PRO A 57 -5.10 -7.03 7.93
CA PRO A 57 -6.36 -7.23 7.24
C PRO A 57 -6.12 -7.61 5.76
N GLY A 58 -6.47 -8.84 5.39
CA GLY A 58 -6.22 -9.40 4.05
C GLY A 58 -5.24 -10.58 4.04
N ALA A 59 -4.28 -10.64 4.97
CA ALA A 59 -3.42 -11.83 5.16
C ALA A 59 -4.26 -13.02 5.70
N VAL A 60 -5.28 -12.70 6.51
CA VAL A 60 -6.24 -13.66 7.10
C VAL A 60 -7.14 -14.33 6.04
N GLN A 61 -7.28 -13.74 4.84
CA GLN A 61 -8.13 -14.26 3.76
C GLN A 61 -7.42 -15.26 2.83
N ALA A 62 -6.22 -15.75 3.19
CA ALA A 62 -5.40 -16.65 2.39
C ALA A 62 -5.09 -16.14 0.96
N GLU A 63 -5.17 -14.83 0.74
CA GLU A 63 -4.84 -14.20 -0.55
C GLU A 63 -3.33 -13.91 -0.61
N PRO A 64 -2.66 -14.10 -1.77
CA PRO A 64 -1.28 -13.65 -1.94
C PRO A 64 -1.15 -12.15 -1.69
N VAL A 65 -0.06 -11.75 -1.08
CA VAL A 65 0.24 -10.33 -0.83
C VAL A 65 1.51 -9.92 -1.56
N TYR A 66 1.59 -8.64 -1.90
CA TYR A 66 2.72 -8.05 -2.58
C TYR A 66 3.42 -7.06 -1.65
N ARG A 67 4.74 -7.04 -1.71
CA ARG A 67 5.54 -6.08 -0.95
C ARG A 67 5.64 -4.79 -1.73
N ILE A 68 5.34 -3.67 -1.08
CA ILE A 68 5.62 -2.33 -1.61
C ILE A 68 6.58 -1.58 -0.68
N ARG A 69 7.46 -0.77 -1.28
CA ARG A 69 8.31 0.18 -0.54
C ARG A 69 7.75 1.58 -0.72
N LEU A 70 7.49 2.24 0.40
CA LEU A 70 7.17 3.65 0.45
C LEU A 70 8.44 4.44 0.81
N GLU A 71 8.60 5.59 0.20
CA GLU A 71 9.59 6.59 0.56
C GLU A 71 8.88 7.70 1.32
N LEU A 72 9.33 7.96 2.56
CA LEU A 72 8.78 9.00 3.41
C LEU A 72 9.40 10.34 3.02
N ASP A 73 8.58 11.39 2.94
CA ASP A 73 9.08 12.74 2.65
C ASP A 73 9.98 13.25 3.79
N GLN A 74 9.73 12.82 5.03
CA GLN A 74 10.59 13.09 6.19
C GLN A 74 10.77 11.84 7.06
N GLN A 75 11.98 11.69 7.62
CA GLN A 75 12.35 10.61 8.54
C GLN A 75 12.15 11.01 10.02
N THR A 76 11.43 12.10 10.28
CA THR A 76 11.18 12.63 11.62
C THR A 76 9.71 12.98 11.82
N VAL A 77 9.24 12.90 13.07
CA VAL A 77 7.91 13.35 13.49
C VAL A 77 8.07 14.45 14.51
N ARG A 78 7.33 15.56 14.33
CA ARG A 78 7.30 16.64 15.33
C ARG A 78 6.34 16.25 16.45
N ALA A 79 6.88 15.89 17.61
CA ALA A 79 6.11 15.50 18.78
C ALA A 79 6.70 16.12 20.05
N TYR A 80 5.83 16.54 20.98
CA TYR A 80 6.23 17.14 22.26
C TYR A 80 7.20 18.34 22.12
N GLY A 81 7.08 19.11 21.03
CA GLY A 81 7.95 20.25 20.75
C GLY A 81 9.30 19.91 20.10
N ALA A 82 9.63 18.63 19.90
CA ALA A 82 10.88 18.18 19.31
C ALA A 82 10.67 17.38 18.01
N GLN A 83 11.73 17.28 17.19
CA GLN A 83 11.78 16.37 16.05
C GLN A 83 12.29 15.00 16.53
N ILE A 84 11.43 13.99 16.48
CA ILE A 84 11.75 12.63 16.89
C ILE A 84 12.06 11.79 15.65
N PRO A 85 13.24 11.16 15.56
CA PRO A 85 13.57 10.29 14.43
C PRO A 85 12.72 9.03 14.43
N LEU A 86 12.27 8.64 13.24
CA LEU A 86 11.57 7.39 13.02
C LEU A 86 12.56 6.22 13.13
N ARG A 87 12.11 5.11 13.75
CA ARG A 87 12.93 3.92 13.92
C ARG A 87 12.41 2.76 13.08
N SER A 88 13.35 1.93 12.64
CA SER A 88 13.01 0.64 12.04
C SER A 88 12.19 -0.21 13.02
N GLY A 89 11.25 -1.00 12.49
CA GLY A 89 10.37 -1.84 13.29
C GLY A 89 9.12 -1.14 13.86
N MET A 90 8.97 0.17 13.67
CA MET A 90 7.71 0.85 14.02
C MET A 90 6.54 0.33 13.17
N LEU A 91 5.39 0.13 13.83
CA LEU A 91 4.14 -0.21 13.15
C LEU A 91 3.55 1.04 12.49
N VAL A 92 3.11 0.87 11.25
CA VAL A 92 2.56 1.94 10.42
C VAL A 92 1.35 1.47 9.65
N ASP A 93 0.40 2.39 9.49
CA ASP A 93 -0.75 2.25 8.61
C ASP A 93 -0.61 3.24 7.46
N ALA A 94 -0.62 2.74 6.22
CA ALA A 94 -0.49 3.58 5.04
C ALA A 94 -1.73 3.51 4.16
N SER A 95 -2.12 4.65 3.61
CA SER A 95 -3.21 4.78 2.65
C SER A 95 -2.65 5.35 1.35
N VAL A 96 -2.63 4.53 0.29
CA VAL A 96 -2.19 4.97 -1.03
C VAL A 96 -3.36 5.68 -1.71
N MET A 97 -3.11 6.88 -2.24
CA MET A 97 -4.11 7.64 -2.98
C MET A 97 -4.22 7.05 -4.39
N LEU A 98 -5.23 6.19 -4.59
CA LEU A 98 -5.55 5.66 -5.91
C LEU A 98 -6.04 6.82 -6.79
N GLU A 99 -5.34 7.08 -7.90
CA GLU A 99 -5.86 7.96 -8.93
C GLU A 99 -7.14 7.35 -9.50
N ARG A 100 -8.22 8.13 -9.55
CA ARG A 100 -9.48 7.74 -10.18
C ARG A 100 -9.25 7.52 -11.67
N ARG A 101 -8.94 6.29 -12.10
CA ARG A 101 -9.08 5.91 -13.51
C ARG A 101 -10.55 5.71 -13.81
N LYS A 102 -10.97 6.23 -14.96
CA LYS A 102 -12.36 6.23 -15.37
C LYS A 102 -12.73 4.81 -15.82
N LEU A 103 -13.78 4.26 -15.21
CA LEU A 103 -14.23 2.88 -15.33
C LEU A 103 -14.51 2.42 -16.78
N TYR A 104 -14.60 3.36 -17.72
CA TYR A 104 -14.89 3.08 -19.13
C TYR A 104 -13.79 2.30 -19.87
N GLU A 105 -12.54 2.28 -19.38
CA GLU A 105 -11.49 1.44 -19.99
C GLU A 105 -11.70 -0.06 -19.70
N TRP A 106 -12.46 -0.39 -18.64
CA TRP A 106 -12.72 -1.76 -18.21
C TRP A 106 -13.94 -2.40 -18.91
N VAL A 107 -14.90 -1.59 -19.35
CA VAL A 107 -16.16 -2.06 -19.98
C VAL A 107 -16.01 -2.34 -21.48
N LEU A 108 -14.90 -1.97 -22.12
CA LEU A 108 -14.69 -2.18 -23.56
C LEU A 108 -13.96 -3.49 -23.92
N GLU A 109 -13.40 -4.22 -22.95
CA GLU A 109 -12.82 -5.56 -23.18
C GLU A 109 -13.83 -6.68 -23.54
N PRO A 110 -15.12 -6.68 -23.13
CA PRO A 110 -16.04 -7.75 -23.50
C PRO A 110 -16.51 -7.68 -24.96
N LEU A 111 -16.33 -6.55 -25.65
CA LEU A 111 -16.93 -6.35 -26.98
C LEU A 111 -16.06 -6.86 -28.13
N PHE A 112 -14.79 -7.19 -27.89
CA PHE A 112 -13.90 -7.73 -28.93
C PHE A 112 -13.76 -9.27 -28.92
N SER A 113 -14.41 -10.00 -27.99
CA SER A 113 -14.40 -11.48 -28.01
C SER A 113 -15.52 -12.10 -28.85
N ILE A 114 -16.45 -11.30 -29.40
CA ILE A 114 -17.54 -11.74 -30.28
C ILE A 114 -17.26 -11.24 -31.71
N SER A 115 -16.16 -11.67 -32.30
CA SER A 115 -16.07 -11.76 -33.76
C SER A 115 -14.88 -12.63 -34.14
N GLY A 116 -15.11 -13.89 -34.47
CA GLY A 116 -14.04 -14.73 -35.03
C GLY A 116 -14.13 -16.22 -34.74
N ARG A 117 -15.26 -16.83 -35.04
CA ARG A 117 -15.25 -18.24 -35.51
C ARG A 117 -16.48 -18.48 -36.38
N LEU A 118 -16.30 -18.24 -37.68
CA LEU A 118 -16.96 -19.00 -38.75
C LEU A 118 -16.09 -20.23 -39.01
#